data_AF-A0A497MSR4-F1
#
_entry.id   AF-A0A497MSR4-F1
#
_cell.length_a   1.000
_cell.length_b   1.000
_cell.length_c   1.000
_cell.angle_alpha   90.00
_cell.angle_beta   90.00
_cell.angle_gamma   90.00
#
_symmetry.space_group_name_H-M   'P 1'
#
loop_
_entity.id
_entity.type
_entity.pdbx_description
1 polymer ?
#
loop_
_entity_poly.entity_id
_entity_poly.type
_entity_poly.pdbx_seq_one_letter_code
_entity_poly.pdbx_strand_id
1 'polypeptide(L)'
;MKPNKEYEKPGIVGYGAYVSKFRIKEAFMERSVPFIDEDAITAAVEAGKLALIHSGVDSALIGKVYVGSESNPYAVKPIASKVAQVLKLGEEDTNGGVQFVDAVDTEFACKAATSMFKDAASLVYYPNSHVDYAMVIGADNSQAAPRGSPGGELDFFVGYGGCAFIFGKNDVIAEIEGWCSCTSDTPDFWRRDGEPFPRHGGRFTGDPAYFKHIAKAARKIMEKMRLEPKDIRYFVSHQPNLRFPTRIAKQLGFKEEQYMPGLQVANFGNTYSGASPIGLAAVLDVAKPEERILVVSYGSGAGSDAYVFITTQQLPEKRNRQKFTLKYQAENPYVEHVDYATYRKLKLGMGEN
;
A
#
# COMPACT_ATOMS: atom_id res chain seq x y z
N MET A 1 -4.11 -2.45 -24.12
CA MET A 1 -3.69 -1.48 -25.17
C MET A 1 -2.24 -1.79 -25.52
N LYS A 2 -1.79 -1.63 -26.78
CA LYS A 2 -0.37 -1.84 -27.09
C LYS A 2 0.47 -0.73 -26.40
N PRO A 3 1.62 -1.04 -25.80
CA PRO A 3 2.44 -0.03 -25.14
C PRO A 3 2.98 0.98 -26.15
N ASN A 4 2.97 2.27 -25.80
CA ASN A 4 3.28 3.34 -26.75
C ASN A 4 4.69 3.92 -26.61
N LYS A 5 5.30 3.84 -25.42
CA LYS A 5 6.63 4.39 -25.15
C LYS A 5 7.42 3.54 -24.16
N GLU A 6 8.61 3.13 -24.55
CA GLU A 6 9.59 2.51 -23.66
C GLU A 6 10.40 3.56 -22.90
N TYR A 7 10.75 3.25 -21.65
CA TYR A 7 11.55 4.07 -20.75
C TYR A 7 12.84 3.35 -20.37
N GLU A 8 13.93 4.11 -20.18
CA GLU A 8 15.23 3.55 -19.78
C GLU A 8 15.18 2.93 -18.38
N LYS A 9 14.46 3.57 -17.45
CA LYS A 9 14.32 3.11 -16.07
C LYS A 9 12.95 2.45 -15.87
N PRO A 10 12.89 1.37 -15.07
CA PRO A 10 11.61 0.79 -14.68
C PRO A 10 10.88 1.75 -13.74
N GLY A 11 9.56 1.62 -13.71
CA GLY A 11 8.75 2.40 -12.79
C GLY A 11 7.31 1.92 -12.73
N ILE A 12 6.48 2.72 -12.08
CA ILE A 12 5.05 2.46 -11.98
C ILE A 12 4.43 2.75 -13.35
N VAL A 13 3.64 1.81 -13.87
CA VAL A 13 2.89 1.89 -15.13
C VAL A 13 1.42 2.14 -14.87
N GLY A 14 0.91 1.73 -13.71
CA GLY A 14 -0.42 2.07 -13.22
C GLY A 14 -0.61 1.67 -11.77
N TYR A 15 -1.69 2.17 -11.17
CA TYR A 15 -2.01 1.94 -9.77
C TYR A 15 -3.53 1.90 -9.57
N GLY A 16 -3.96 1.31 -8.47
CA GLY A 16 -5.36 1.25 -8.08
C GLY A 16 -5.49 1.06 -6.59
N ALA A 17 -6.39 1.78 -5.94
CA ALA A 17 -6.65 1.68 -4.52
C ALA A 17 -8.12 1.34 -4.29
N TYR A 18 -8.39 0.47 -3.33
CA TYR A 18 -9.72 0.10 -2.91
C TYR A 18 -9.87 0.27 -1.40
N VAL A 19 -10.91 0.97 -1.00
CA VAL A 19 -11.44 0.97 0.37
C VAL A 19 -12.93 0.67 0.30
N SER A 20 -13.48 0.02 1.33
CA SER A 20 -14.92 -0.30 1.39
C SER A 20 -15.78 0.98 1.29
N LYS A 21 -17.11 0.88 1.20
CA LYS A 21 -18.01 2.02 1.45
C LYS A 21 -18.42 2.14 2.92
N PHE A 22 -18.25 1.09 3.71
CA PHE A 22 -18.60 1.09 5.12
C PHE A 22 -17.54 1.83 5.94
N ARG A 23 -18.01 2.68 6.85
CA ARG A 23 -17.18 3.61 7.62
C ARG A 23 -17.56 3.64 9.09
N ILE A 24 -16.58 3.89 9.94
CA ILE A 24 -16.82 4.27 11.33
C ILE A 24 -16.21 5.65 11.59
N LYS A 25 -16.99 6.54 12.20
CA LYS A 25 -16.53 7.89 12.56
C LYS A 25 -15.82 7.86 13.90
N GLU A 26 -14.65 8.49 13.94
CA GLU A 26 -13.93 8.85 15.16
C GLU A 26 -13.93 10.37 15.33
N ALA A 27 -13.42 10.86 16.46
CA ALA A 27 -13.45 12.29 16.77
C ALA A 27 -12.73 13.18 15.73
N PHE A 28 -11.63 12.68 15.14
CA PHE A 28 -10.78 13.47 14.23
C PHE A 28 -10.46 12.74 12.92
N MET A 29 -11.10 11.60 12.66
CA MET A 29 -10.85 10.80 11.47
C MET A 29 -12.05 9.90 11.17
N GLU A 30 -12.06 9.40 9.94
CA GLU A 30 -12.94 8.34 9.51
C GLU A 30 -12.11 7.11 9.16
N ARG A 31 -12.66 5.91 9.38
CA ARG A 31 -11.97 4.65 9.08
C ARG A 31 -12.82 3.77 8.20
N SER A 32 -12.19 3.11 7.23
CA SER A 32 -12.83 2.06 6.45
C SER A 32 -12.98 0.78 7.24
N VAL A 33 -14.12 0.12 7.05
CA VAL A 33 -14.52 -1.13 7.69
C VAL A 33 -14.89 -2.11 6.58
N PRO A 34 -14.44 -3.38 6.59
CA PRO A 34 -14.90 -4.35 5.61
C PRO A 34 -16.39 -4.64 5.84
N PHE A 35 -17.14 -4.93 4.78
CA PHE A 35 -18.41 -5.62 4.91
C PHE A 35 -18.22 -7.10 5.27
N ILE A 36 -19.32 -7.80 5.51
CA ILE A 36 -19.30 -9.18 6.01
C ILE A 36 -18.74 -10.19 4.99
N ASP A 37 -18.76 -9.85 3.71
CA ASP A 37 -18.23 -10.62 2.58
C ASP A 37 -16.90 -10.04 2.04
N GLU A 38 -16.28 -9.15 2.80
CA GLU A 38 -15.03 -8.47 2.44
C GLU A 38 -13.86 -8.89 3.35
N ASP A 39 -12.70 -9.13 2.75
CA ASP A 39 -11.46 -9.47 3.43
C ASP A 39 -10.22 -8.93 2.67
N ALA A 40 -9.02 -9.28 3.14
CA ALA A 40 -7.77 -8.84 2.48
C ALA A 40 -7.66 -9.35 1.03
N ILE A 41 -8.31 -10.47 0.68
CA ILE A 41 -8.33 -11.01 -0.69
C ILE A 41 -9.20 -10.12 -1.57
N THR A 42 -10.42 -9.79 -1.14
CA THR A 42 -11.32 -8.92 -1.92
C THR A 42 -10.71 -7.54 -2.12
N ALA A 43 -10.10 -6.96 -1.08
CA ALA A 43 -9.38 -5.70 -1.19
C ALA A 43 -8.22 -5.77 -2.18
N ALA A 44 -7.45 -6.87 -2.17
CA ALA A 44 -6.34 -7.06 -3.10
C ALA A 44 -6.83 -7.20 -4.56
N VAL A 45 -7.88 -7.99 -4.78
CA VAL A 45 -8.49 -8.18 -6.11
C VAL A 45 -9.02 -6.86 -6.67
N GLU A 46 -9.79 -6.10 -5.90
CA GLU A 46 -10.35 -4.82 -6.37
C GLU A 46 -9.24 -3.80 -6.64
N ALA A 47 -8.23 -3.69 -5.76
CA ALA A 47 -7.10 -2.82 -6.00
C ALA A 47 -6.32 -3.20 -7.28
N GLY A 48 -6.06 -4.50 -7.49
CA GLY A 48 -5.38 -5.02 -8.68
C GLY A 48 -6.17 -4.77 -9.97
N LYS A 49 -7.49 -4.99 -9.95
CA LYS A 49 -8.39 -4.67 -11.06
C LYS A 49 -8.35 -3.19 -11.41
N LEU A 50 -8.41 -2.31 -10.41
CA LEU A 50 -8.33 -0.86 -10.63
C LEU A 50 -6.96 -0.46 -11.21
N ALA A 51 -5.87 -1.13 -10.83
CA ALA A 51 -4.54 -0.92 -11.40
C ALA A 51 -4.42 -1.38 -12.86
N LEU A 52 -5.05 -2.51 -13.22
CA LEU A 52 -5.14 -2.96 -14.62
C LEU A 52 -5.91 -1.95 -15.47
N ILE A 53 -7.06 -1.48 -15.00
CA ILE A 53 -7.85 -0.44 -15.67
C ILE A 53 -7.02 0.85 -15.86
N HIS A 54 -6.37 1.33 -14.80
CA HIS A 54 -5.54 2.54 -14.86
C HIS A 54 -4.35 2.39 -15.81
N SER A 55 -3.66 1.25 -15.77
CA SER A 55 -2.48 1.01 -16.62
C SER A 55 -2.85 0.81 -18.10
N GLY A 56 -3.99 0.17 -18.38
CA GLY A 56 -4.37 -0.32 -19.70
C GLY A 56 -3.53 -1.51 -20.19
N VAL A 57 -2.75 -2.13 -19.30
CA VAL A 57 -1.95 -3.33 -19.55
C VAL A 57 -2.89 -4.53 -19.65
N ASP A 58 -2.60 -5.41 -20.59
CA ASP A 58 -3.27 -6.72 -20.69
C ASP A 58 -2.85 -7.58 -19.49
N SER A 59 -3.81 -8.14 -18.75
CA SER A 59 -3.54 -8.94 -17.56
C SER A 59 -2.66 -10.15 -17.88
N ALA A 60 -2.76 -10.68 -19.10
CA ALA A 60 -1.93 -11.82 -19.55
C ALA A 60 -0.43 -11.50 -19.62
N LEU A 61 -0.05 -10.22 -19.62
CA LEU A 61 1.36 -9.78 -19.63
C LEU A 61 1.96 -9.62 -18.23
N ILE A 62 1.17 -9.78 -17.17
CA ILE A 62 1.69 -9.75 -15.79
C ILE A 62 2.37 -11.08 -15.50
N GLY A 63 3.71 -11.09 -15.44
CA GLY A 63 4.50 -12.30 -15.19
C GLY A 63 4.79 -12.56 -13.70
N LYS A 64 4.56 -11.57 -12.83
CA LYS A 64 4.77 -11.69 -11.38
C LYS A 64 3.71 -10.92 -10.59
N VAL A 65 3.21 -11.51 -9.51
CA VAL A 65 2.38 -10.84 -8.51
C VAL A 65 2.90 -11.07 -7.09
N TYR A 66 3.02 -9.98 -6.34
CA TYR A 66 3.32 -9.97 -4.91
C TYR A 66 2.12 -9.42 -4.15
N VAL A 67 1.67 -10.11 -3.10
CA VAL A 67 0.65 -9.59 -2.17
C VAL A 67 1.21 -9.49 -0.77
N GLY A 68 1.49 -8.27 -0.32
CA GLY A 68 1.89 -7.97 1.05
C GLY A 68 0.68 -7.80 1.96
N SER A 69 0.63 -8.57 3.02
CA SER A 69 -0.45 -8.53 4.02
C SER A 69 0.05 -9.05 5.36
N GLU A 70 -0.62 -8.68 6.45
CA GLU A 70 -0.50 -9.33 7.76
C GLU A 70 -1.86 -9.92 8.22
N SER A 71 -2.85 -9.91 7.33
CA SER A 71 -4.22 -10.36 7.61
C SER A 71 -4.76 -11.31 6.54
N ASN A 72 -3.89 -12.20 6.01
CA ASN A 72 -4.33 -13.28 5.14
C ASN A 72 -5.38 -14.15 5.86
N PRO A 73 -6.58 -14.35 5.29
CA PRO A 73 -7.62 -15.21 5.87
C PRO A 73 -7.20 -16.67 6.05
N TYR A 74 -6.13 -17.12 5.38
CA TYR A 74 -5.61 -18.47 5.47
C TYR A 74 -4.16 -18.45 5.98
N ALA A 75 -3.85 -19.32 6.94
CA ALA A 75 -2.46 -19.53 7.35
C ALA A 75 -1.61 -20.15 6.23
N VAL A 76 -2.18 -21.07 5.44
CA VAL A 76 -1.48 -21.79 4.36
C VAL A 76 -2.34 -21.87 3.09
N LYS A 77 -2.64 -20.70 2.51
CA LYS A 77 -3.20 -20.57 1.15
C LYS A 77 -3.05 -19.10 0.68
N PRO A 78 -2.17 -18.81 -0.29
CA PRO A 78 -1.78 -17.42 -0.56
C PRO A 78 -2.93 -16.57 -1.14
N ILE A 79 -2.99 -15.29 -0.79
CA ILE A 79 -3.85 -14.29 -1.43
C ILE A 79 -3.46 -14.16 -2.91
N ALA A 80 -2.16 -14.12 -3.20
CA ALA A 80 -1.60 -13.93 -4.53
C ALA A 80 -2.14 -14.96 -5.55
N SER A 81 -2.31 -16.22 -5.16
CA SER A 81 -2.91 -17.25 -6.04
C SER A 81 -4.35 -16.93 -6.45
N LYS A 82 -5.14 -16.38 -5.52
CA LYS A 82 -6.55 -16.03 -5.76
C LYS A 82 -6.64 -14.77 -6.62
N VAL A 83 -5.77 -13.80 -6.35
CA VAL A 83 -5.63 -12.59 -7.18
C VAL A 83 -5.25 -12.96 -8.61
N ALA A 84 -4.25 -13.81 -8.80
CA ALA A 84 -3.82 -14.29 -10.11
C ALA A 84 -4.97 -14.93 -10.89
N GLN A 85 -5.72 -15.83 -10.24
CA GLN A 85 -6.85 -16.51 -10.87
C GLN A 85 -8.00 -15.55 -11.23
N VAL A 86 -8.43 -14.70 -10.29
CA VAL A 86 -9.60 -13.83 -10.46
C VAL A 86 -9.32 -12.74 -11.48
N LEU A 87 -8.11 -12.19 -11.50
CA LEU A 87 -7.71 -11.14 -12.44
C LEU A 87 -7.14 -11.69 -13.76
N LYS A 88 -7.05 -13.02 -13.93
CA LYS A 88 -6.47 -13.69 -15.10
C LYS A 88 -5.08 -13.11 -15.44
N LEU A 89 -4.20 -13.11 -14.43
CA LEU A 89 -2.84 -12.61 -14.57
C LEU A 89 -1.96 -13.66 -15.21
N GLY A 90 -1.16 -13.29 -16.22
CA GLY A 90 -0.34 -14.23 -16.97
C GLY A 90 -1.13 -14.99 -18.04
N GLU A 91 -0.44 -15.80 -18.84
CA GLU A 91 -1.09 -16.62 -19.87
C GLU A 91 -1.98 -17.67 -19.21
N GLU A 92 -3.22 -17.83 -19.69
CA GLU A 92 -4.16 -18.81 -19.16
C GLU A 92 -4.03 -20.15 -19.92
N ASP A 93 -3.68 -21.23 -19.23
CA ASP A 93 -3.85 -22.58 -19.75
C ASP A 93 -5.35 -22.92 -19.79
N THR A 94 -5.96 -22.71 -20.95
CA THR A 94 -7.39 -22.94 -21.18
C THR A 94 -7.87 -24.36 -20.89
N ASN A 95 -6.98 -25.36 -20.87
CA ASN A 95 -7.35 -26.74 -20.56
C ASN A 95 -7.20 -27.08 -19.07
N GLY A 96 -6.24 -26.45 -18.38
CA GLY A 96 -5.91 -26.72 -16.98
C GLY A 96 -6.45 -25.69 -15.97
N GLY A 97 -6.92 -24.53 -16.42
CA GLY A 97 -7.37 -23.43 -15.57
C GLY A 97 -6.25 -22.75 -14.77
N VAL A 98 -4.99 -23.01 -15.14
CA VAL A 98 -3.78 -22.50 -14.48
C VAL A 98 -3.32 -21.21 -15.16
N GLN A 99 -2.81 -20.29 -14.38
CA GLN A 99 -2.21 -19.05 -14.84
C GLN A 99 -0.68 -19.17 -14.87
N PHE A 100 -0.03 -18.89 -15.99
CA PHE A 100 1.42 -18.82 -16.13
C PHE A 100 1.94 -17.48 -15.56
N VAL A 101 1.91 -17.38 -14.23
CA VAL A 101 2.35 -16.22 -13.45
C VAL A 101 3.01 -16.70 -12.16
N ASP A 102 4.13 -16.09 -11.79
CA ASP A 102 4.73 -16.31 -10.48
C ASP A 102 3.96 -15.49 -9.42
N ALA A 103 3.50 -16.12 -8.35
CA ALA A 103 2.63 -15.51 -7.34
C ALA A 103 3.11 -15.83 -5.93
N VAL A 104 3.29 -14.81 -5.09
CA VAL A 104 3.74 -15.00 -3.70
C VAL A 104 3.12 -13.97 -2.75
N ASP A 105 2.79 -14.42 -1.55
CA ASP A 105 2.44 -13.53 -0.44
C ASP A 105 3.71 -13.11 0.30
N THR A 106 3.76 -11.87 0.78
CA THR A 106 4.88 -11.38 1.58
C THR A 106 4.42 -10.89 2.93
N GLU A 107 5.26 -11.13 3.95
CA GLU A 107 4.98 -10.70 5.31
C GLU A 107 6.18 -9.93 5.87
N PHE A 108 5.93 -8.69 6.24
CA PHE A 108 6.79 -7.89 7.13
C PHE A 108 5.95 -6.72 7.63
N ALA A 109 4.98 -7.02 8.50
CA ALA A 109 4.02 -6.05 9.02
C ALA A 109 3.54 -5.05 7.93
N CYS A 110 3.34 -3.80 8.29
CA CYS A 110 2.89 -2.74 7.37
C CYS A 110 3.84 -2.39 6.20
N LYS A 111 5.04 -2.95 6.08
CA LYS A 111 5.94 -2.72 4.92
C LYS A 111 5.94 -3.86 3.90
N ALA A 112 5.18 -4.93 4.13
CA ALA A 112 5.17 -6.15 3.33
C ALA A 112 5.12 -5.90 1.81
N ALA A 113 4.23 -5.01 1.37
CA ALA A 113 4.09 -4.64 -0.04
C ALA A 113 5.25 -3.77 -0.54
N THR A 114 5.57 -2.70 0.20
CA THR A 114 6.64 -1.78 -0.23
C THR A 114 8.00 -2.44 -0.29
N SER A 115 8.25 -3.50 0.49
CA SER A 115 9.48 -4.28 0.39
C SER A 115 9.68 -4.87 -1.01
N MET A 116 8.59 -5.18 -1.73
CA MET A 116 8.60 -5.78 -3.07
C MET A 116 8.64 -4.77 -4.22
N PHE A 117 8.54 -3.45 -3.96
CA PHE A 117 8.63 -2.44 -5.05
C PHE A 117 9.99 -2.50 -5.76
N LYS A 118 11.07 -2.64 -4.99
CA LYS A 118 12.44 -2.76 -5.55
C LYS A 118 12.63 -4.09 -6.29
N ASP A 119 12.01 -5.16 -5.80
CA ASP A 119 12.13 -6.49 -6.39
C ASP A 119 11.34 -6.56 -7.70
N ALA A 120 10.11 -6.03 -7.72
CA ALA A 120 9.31 -5.88 -8.92
C ALA A 120 10.01 -5.02 -9.97
N ALA A 121 10.54 -3.84 -9.60
CA ALA A 121 11.26 -2.97 -10.51
C ALA A 121 12.55 -3.60 -11.04
N SER A 122 13.29 -4.34 -10.20
CA SER A 122 14.52 -5.03 -10.62
C SER A 122 14.21 -6.21 -11.54
N LEU A 123 13.12 -6.94 -11.28
CA LEU A 123 12.69 -8.09 -12.09
C LEU A 123 12.30 -7.65 -13.50
N VAL A 124 11.49 -6.60 -13.64
CA VAL A 124 11.08 -6.07 -14.97
C VAL A 124 12.22 -5.35 -15.70
N TYR A 125 13.28 -4.98 -14.99
CA TYR A 125 14.47 -4.38 -15.59
C TYR A 125 15.49 -5.42 -16.06
N TYR A 126 15.53 -6.59 -15.42
CA TYR A 126 16.48 -7.63 -15.78
C TYR A 126 16.16 -8.24 -17.16
N PRO A 127 17.02 -8.10 -18.18
CA PRO A 127 16.67 -8.46 -19.56
C PRO A 127 16.31 -9.93 -19.79
N ASN A 128 16.82 -10.84 -18.94
CA ASN A 128 16.58 -12.28 -19.05
C ASN A 128 15.46 -12.78 -18.12
N SER A 129 14.72 -11.89 -17.44
CA SER A 129 13.60 -12.33 -16.60
C SER A 129 12.41 -12.81 -17.44
N HIS A 130 12.27 -12.29 -18.67
CA HIS A 130 11.08 -12.46 -19.50
C HIS A 130 9.78 -12.01 -18.81
N VAL A 131 9.87 -11.11 -17.82
CA VAL A 131 8.73 -10.52 -17.12
C VAL A 131 8.60 -9.05 -17.54
N ASP A 132 7.61 -8.75 -18.38
CA ASP A 132 7.36 -7.39 -18.85
C ASP A 132 6.76 -6.50 -17.75
N TYR A 133 5.89 -7.08 -16.93
CA TYR A 133 5.17 -6.39 -15.87
C TYR A 133 5.08 -7.22 -14.60
N ALA A 134 5.21 -6.55 -13.46
CA ALA A 134 5.05 -7.14 -12.14
C ALA A 134 4.03 -6.33 -11.31
N MET A 135 3.06 -7.00 -10.71
CA MET A 135 2.06 -6.39 -9.84
C MET A 135 2.48 -6.54 -8.37
N VAL A 136 2.41 -5.45 -7.60
CA VAL A 136 2.62 -5.46 -6.14
C VAL A 136 1.39 -4.88 -5.48
N ILE A 137 0.82 -5.61 -4.51
CA ILE A 137 -0.39 -5.24 -3.80
C ILE A 137 -0.11 -5.21 -2.31
N GLY A 138 -0.51 -4.16 -1.61
CA GLY A 138 -0.62 -4.13 -0.16
C GLY A 138 -2.08 -4.09 0.25
N ALA A 139 -2.56 -5.07 1.00
CA ALA A 139 -3.96 -5.15 1.40
C ALA A 139 -4.11 -5.74 2.80
N ASP A 140 -4.95 -5.12 3.61
CA ASP A 140 -5.22 -5.62 4.96
C ASP A 140 -6.63 -5.32 5.45
N ASN A 141 -7.18 -6.28 6.20
CA ASN A 141 -8.18 -6.04 7.22
C ASN A 141 -7.46 -5.86 8.55
N SER A 142 -6.93 -4.65 8.77
CA SER A 142 -6.08 -4.34 9.93
C SER A 142 -6.77 -4.69 11.25
N GLN A 143 -6.02 -5.31 12.16
CA GLN A 143 -6.58 -5.95 13.35
C GLN A 143 -6.23 -5.21 14.64
N ALA A 144 -7.19 -5.11 15.54
CA ALA A 144 -6.99 -4.61 16.89
C ALA A 144 -7.94 -5.29 17.88
N ALA A 145 -7.43 -5.49 19.11
CA ALA A 145 -8.26 -5.94 20.21
C ALA A 145 -9.41 -4.93 20.47
N PRO A 146 -10.53 -5.35 21.08
CA PRO A 146 -11.60 -4.42 21.45
C PRO A 146 -11.11 -3.28 22.36
N ARG A 147 -11.76 -2.12 22.28
CA ARG A 147 -11.49 -0.99 23.17
C ARG A 147 -11.56 -1.41 24.64
N GLY A 148 -10.63 -0.90 25.45
CA GLY A 148 -10.53 -1.24 26.87
C GLY A 148 -9.84 -2.58 27.16
N SER A 149 -9.50 -3.37 26.13
CA SER A 149 -8.65 -4.56 26.28
C SER A 149 -7.18 -4.20 26.01
N PRO A 150 -6.20 -4.98 26.51
CA PRO A 150 -4.80 -4.80 26.16
C PRO A 150 -4.58 -4.84 24.64
N GLY A 151 -4.00 -3.78 24.06
CA GLY A 151 -3.82 -3.64 22.60
C GLY A 151 -5.00 -2.97 21.88
N GLY A 152 -6.09 -2.70 22.59
CA GLY A 152 -7.29 -2.06 22.05
C GLY A 152 -7.13 -0.56 21.77
N GLU A 153 -6.00 0.03 22.17
CA GLU A 153 -5.62 1.41 21.80
C GLU A 153 -5.49 1.58 20.29
N LEU A 154 -5.18 0.50 19.55
CA LEU A 154 -5.06 0.50 18.09
C LEU A 154 -6.43 0.53 17.38
N ASP A 155 -7.50 0.14 18.08
CA ASP A 155 -8.85 0.00 17.51
C ASP A 155 -9.45 1.34 17.05
N PHE A 156 -8.89 2.45 17.52
CA PHE A 156 -9.23 3.81 17.06
C PHE A 156 -8.60 4.18 15.72
N PHE A 157 -7.67 3.37 15.20
CA PHE A 157 -6.85 3.73 14.04
C PHE A 157 -6.91 2.70 12.92
N VAL A 158 -7.12 1.41 13.21
CA VAL A 158 -7.12 0.34 12.19
C VAL A 158 -8.16 0.56 11.09
N GLY A 159 -7.77 0.40 9.84
CA GLY A 159 -8.64 0.53 8.67
C GLY A 159 -8.91 -0.80 7.98
N TYR A 160 -9.39 -0.70 6.74
CA TYR A 160 -9.49 -1.80 5.80
C TYR A 160 -9.33 -1.31 4.35
N GLY A 161 -8.57 -2.05 3.55
CA GLY A 161 -8.45 -1.77 2.12
C GLY A 161 -7.13 -2.25 1.55
N GLY A 162 -6.90 -1.90 0.29
CA GLY A 162 -5.68 -2.26 -0.41
C GLY A 162 -5.31 -1.30 -1.52
N CYS A 163 -4.06 -1.38 -1.96
CA CYS A 163 -3.56 -0.61 -3.09
C CYS A 163 -2.56 -1.45 -3.87
N ALA A 164 -2.73 -1.46 -5.19
CA ALA A 164 -1.92 -2.19 -6.14
C ALA A 164 -1.14 -1.23 -7.05
N PHE A 165 0.07 -1.63 -7.41
CA PHE A 165 0.95 -0.96 -8.35
C PHE A 165 1.45 -1.97 -9.38
N ILE A 166 1.43 -1.60 -10.65
CA ILE A 166 2.04 -2.38 -11.73
C ILE A 166 3.36 -1.71 -12.10
N PHE A 167 4.45 -2.47 -12.03
CA PHE A 167 5.78 -2.05 -12.44
C PHE A 167 6.09 -2.57 -13.84
N GLY A 168 6.85 -1.80 -14.62
CA GLY A 168 7.29 -2.16 -15.97
C GLY A 168 8.19 -1.09 -16.57
N LYS A 169 8.56 -1.25 -17.84
CA LYS A 169 9.37 -0.28 -18.61
C LYS A 169 8.58 0.51 -19.65
N ASN A 170 7.34 0.11 -19.95
CA ASN A 170 6.54 0.76 -20.97
C ASN A 170 5.42 1.62 -20.36
N ASP A 171 5.23 2.83 -20.90
CA ASP A 171 4.25 3.82 -20.46
C ASP A 171 4.32 4.11 -18.96
N VAL A 172 5.54 4.24 -18.44
CA VAL A 172 5.83 4.51 -17.02
C VAL A 172 5.27 5.88 -16.63
N ILE A 173 4.40 5.94 -15.62
CA ILE A 173 3.84 7.16 -15.03
C ILE A 173 4.74 7.79 -13.96
N ALA A 174 5.59 6.97 -13.34
CA ALA A 174 6.58 7.41 -12.35
C ALA A 174 7.78 6.47 -12.34
N GLU A 175 8.95 6.96 -12.73
CA GLU A 175 10.20 6.21 -12.72
C GLU A 175 10.76 6.11 -11.29
N ILE A 176 11.42 4.99 -10.97
CA ILE A 176 12.17 4.88 -9.72
C ILE A 176 13.57 5.47 -9.94
N GLU A 177 13.85 6.62 -9.32
CA GLU A 177 15.19 7.22 -9.35
C GLU A 177 16.15 6.54 -8.36
N GLY A 178 15.63 6.00 -7.25
CA GLY A 178 16.42 5.26 -6.29
C GLY A 178 15.62 4.73 -5.10
N TRP A 179 16.22 3.78 -4.38
CA TRP A 179 15.69 3.25 -3.14
C TRP A 179 16.79 2.94 -2.12
N CYS A 180 16.38 2.82 -0.86
CA CYS A 180 17.17 2.22 0.21
C CYS A 180 16.25 1.59 1.26
N SER A 181 16.77 0.61 2.00
CA SER A 181 16.04 -0.03 3.10
C SER A 181 16.90 -0.01 4.36
N CYS A 182 16.27 0.06 5.53
CA CYS A 182 16.94 -0.18 6.80
C CYS A 182 16.11 -1.14 7.66
N THR A 183 16.77 -1.97 8.47
CA THR A 183 16.12 -3.02 9.25
C THR A 183 16.90 -3.26 10.54
N SER A 184 16.19 -3.55 11.62
CA SER A 184 16.76 -4.07 12.87
C SER A 184 15.76 -4.99 13.53
N ASP A 185 16.21 -5.84 14.45
CA ASP A 185 15.30 -6.57 15.35
C ASP A 185 14.81 -5.59 16.42
N THR A 186 13.52 -5.25 16.39
CA THR A 186 12.88 -4.29 17.29
C THR A 186 11.49 -4.83 17.65
N PRO A 187 11.26 -5.29 18.89
CA PRO A 187 10.01 -5.93 19.30
C PRO A 187 8.96 -4.87 19.68
N ASP A 188 8.53 -4.05 18.73
CA ASP A 188 7.61 -2.95 18.98
C ASP A 188 6.13 -3.33 18.80
N PHE A 189 5.82 -4.17 17.80
CA PHE A 189 4.49 -4.70 17.53
C PHE A 189 4.62 -6.07 16.88
N TRP A 190 3.77 -7.02 17.30
CA TRP A 190 3.79 -8.40 16.81
C TRP A 190 2.45 -9.09 17.06
N ARG A 191 2.15 -10.13 16.29
CA ARG A 191 1.06 -11.08 16.55
C ARG A 191 1.67 -12.48 16.54
N ARG A 192 1.47 -13.27 17.61
CA ARG A 192 1.92 -14.66 17.62
C ARG A 192 0.92 -15.52 16.85
N ASP A 193 1.38 -16.68 16.40
CA ASP A 193 0.50 -17.70 15.84
C ASP A 193 -0.61 -18.08 16.85
N GLY A 194 -1.82 -18.31 16.33
CA GLY A 194 -3.04 -18.58 17.10
C GLY A 194 -3.64 -17.40 17.88
N GLU A 195 -2.96 -16.25 18.00
CA GLU A 195 -3.52 -15.09 18.70
C GLU A 195 -4.41 -14.25 17.75
N PRO A 196 -5.64 -13.89 18.15
CA PRO A 196 -6.58 -13.17 17.29
C PRO A 196 -6.16 -11.70 17.05
N PHE A 197 -5.39 -11.12 17.98
CA PHE A 197 -5.01 -9.72 17.95
C PHE A 197 -3.52 -9.51 18.24
N PRO A 198 -2.89 -8.48 17.67
CA PRO A 198 -1.50 -8.15 17.94
C PRO A 198 -1.30 -7.57 19.35
N ARG A 199 -0.06 -7.61 19.82
CA ARG A 199 0.44 -6.88 20.99
C ARG A 199 1.46 -5.83 20.56
N HIS A 200 1.67 -4.83 21.42
CA HIS A 200 2.64 -3.77 21.15
C HIS A 200 3.31 -3.24 22.42
N GLY A 201 4.50 -2.65 22.27
CA GLY A 201 5.29 -2.04 23.33
C GLY A 201 4.82 -0.64 23.76
N GLY A 202 3.55 -0.29 23.54
CA GLY A 202 3.01 1.03 23.87
C GLY A 202 3.82 2.18 23.25
N ARG A 203 4.39 3.05 24.10
CA ARG A 203 5.21 4.20 23.66
C ARG A 203 6.47 3.78 22.88
N PHE A 204 6.94 2.54 23.02
CA PHE A 204 8.11 2.02 22.33
C PHE A 204 7.93 1.97 20.80
N THR A 205 6.69 1.88 20.30
CA THR A 205 6.39 1.92 18.85
C THR A 205 6.69 3.28 18.22
N GLY A 206 6.79 4.34 19.02
CA GLY A 206 7.10 5.69 18.57
C GLY A 206 8.58 5.90 18.28
N ASP A 207 9.27 6.59 19.21
CA ASP A 207 10.63 7.13 18.97
C ASP A 207 11.67 6.02 18.74
N PRO A 208 11.72 4.94 19.53
CA PRO A 208 12.68 3.86 19.35
C PRO A 208 12.48 3.03 18.06
N ALA A 209 11.27 3.04 17.50
CA ALA A 209 10.87 2.18 16.39
C ALA A 209 10.50 3.01 15.15
N TYR A 210 9.24 3.44 14.99
CA TYR A 210 8.75 4.17 13.82
C TYR A 210 9.63 5.38 13.44
N PHE A 211 9.87 6.32 14.36
CA PHE A 211 10.59 7.56 14.02
C PHE A 211 12.07 7.29 13.72
N LYS A 212 12.70 6.35 14.45
CA LYS A 212 14.09 5.93 14.21
C LYS A 212 14.27 5.39 12.78
N HIS A 213 13.42 4.46 12.36
CA HIS A 213 13.57 3.77 11.08
C HIS A 213 13.24 4.69 9.90
N ILE A 214 12.11 5.42 9.96
CA ILE A 214 11.74 6.36 8.89
C ILE A 214 12.77 7.48 8.76
N ALA A 215 13.22 8.08 9.86
CA ALA A 215 14.22 9.15 9.79
C ALA A 215 15.55 8.67 9.19
N LYS A 216 15.99 7.46 9.54
CA LYS A 216 17.21 6.86 8.97
C LYS A 216 17.06 6.58 7.48
N ALA A 217 15.97 5.95 7.06
CA ALA A 217 15.73 5.63 5.66
C ALA A 217 15.58 6.90 4.80
N ALA A 218 14.77 7.87 5.25
CA ALA A 218 14.56 9.14 4.55
C ALA A 218 15.86 9.93 4.37
N ARG A 219 16.65 10.11 5.44
CA ARG A 219 17.92 10.81 5.36
C ARG A 219 18.92 10.06 4.48
N LYS A 220 18.97 8.73 4.56
CA LYS A 220 19.94 7.95 3.80
C LYS A 220 19.67 8.00 2.30
N ILE A 221 18.41 7.94 1.88
CA ILE A 221 18.08 8.06 0.44
C ILE A 221 18.32 9.48 -0.07
N MET A 222 17.94 10.50 0.71
CA MET A 222 18.21 11.91 0.36
C MET A 222 19.71 12.18 0.25
N GLU A 223 20.52 11.69 1.18
CA GLU A 223 22.00 11.76 1.12
C GLU A 223 22.54 11.07 -0.16
N LYS A 224 22.14 9.81 -0.40
CA LYS A 224 22.59 9.02 -1.55
C LYS A 224 22.27 9.71 -2.88
N MET A 225 21.14 10.38 -2.95
CA MET A 225 20.64 11.06 -4.15
C MET A 225 20.98 12.54 -4.19
N ARG A 226 21.68 13.07 -3.18
CA ARG A 226 22.01 14.50 -3.04
C ARG A 226 20.78 15.41 -3.12
N LEU A 227 19.70 15.00 -2.47
CA LEU A 227 18.43 15.72 -2.40
C LEU A 227 18.25 16.34 -1.01
N GLU A 228 17.57 17.47 -0.97
CA GLU A 228 17.04 18.10 0.23
C GLU A 228 15.49 18.04 0.23
N PRO A 229 14.82 18.25 1.38
CA PRO A 229 13.36 18.27 1.44
C PRO A 229 12.71 19.23 0.44
N LYS A 230 13.38 20.33 0.06
CA LYS A 230 12.88 21.32 -0.92
C LYS A 230 12.86 20.80 -2.36
N ASP A 231 13.64 19.76 -2.67
CA ASP A 231 13.74 19.16 -4.01
C ASP A 231 12.68 18.08 -4.26
N ILE A 232 11.94 17.72 -3.21
CA ILE A 232 10.87 16.72 -3.22
C ILE A 232 9.54 17.46 -3.23
N ARG A 233 8.66 17.16 -4.20
CA ARG A 233 7.34 17.78 -4.24
C ARG A 233 6.41 17.20 -3.18
N TYR A 234 6.41 15.88 -3.03
CA TYR A 234 5.52 15.18 -2.13
C TYR A 234 6.26 14.19 -1.23
N PHE A 235 5.89 14.14 0.04
CA PHE A 235 6.43 13.22 1.03
C PHE A 235 5.32 12.34 1.60
N VAL A 236 5.48 11.03 1.48
CA VAL A 236 4.56 10.03 2.05
C VAL A 236 5.34 9.19 3.05
N SER A 237 4.90 9.18 4.31
CA SER A 237 5.37 8.23 5.31
C SER A 237 4.28 7.21 5.65
N HIS A 238 4.64 6.09 6.29
CA HIS A 238 3.65 5.19 6.89
C HIS A 238 2.75 5.93 7.88
N GLN A 239 1.47 5.54 7.98
CA GLN A 239 0.45 6.37 8.64
C GLN A 239 -0.33 5.55 9.68
N PRO A 240 0.29 5.22 10.83
CA PRO A 240 -0.39 4.43 11.85
C PRO A 240 -1.50 5.21 12.58
N ASN A 241 -1.43 6.54 12.53
CA ASN A 241 -2.39 7.52 13.05
C ASN A 241 -2.09 8.88 12.40
N LEU A 242 -2.86 9.93 12.72
CA LEU A 242 -2.62 11.28 12.20
C LEU A 242 -1.30 11.91 12.69
N ARG A 243 -0.92 11.68 13.95
CA ARG A 243 0.18 12.41 14.61
C ARG A 243 1.55 11.99 14.09
N PHE A 244 1.76 10.71 13.83
CA PHE A 244 3.05 10.13 13.47
C PHE A 244 3.59 10.62 12.12
N PRO A 245 2.87 10.48 10.99
CA PRO A 245 3.31 10.97 9.68
C PRO A 245 3.53 12.49 9.68
N THR A 246 2.64 13.26 10.33
CA THR A 246 2.81 14.72 10.44
C THR A 246 4.04 15.11 11.27
N ARG A 247 4.30 14.43 12.40
CA ARG A 247 5.48 14.70 13.24
C ARG A 247 6.77 14.39 12.49
N ILE A 248 6.86 13.23 11.83
CA ILE A 248 8.10 12.84 11.14
C ILE A 248 8.36 13.72 9.92
N ALA A 249 7.31 14.12 9.18
CA ALA A 249 7.44 15.04 8.06
C ALA A 249 8.05 16.38 8.50
N LYS A 250 7.48 16.99 9.56
CA LYS A 250 8.00 18.23 10.15
C LYS A 250 9.43 18.08 10.67
N GLN A 251 9.73 16.97 11.35
CA GLN A 251 11.08 16.67 11.86
C GLN A 251 12.13 16.52 10.74
N LEU A 252 11.72 16.06 9.55
CA LEU A 252 12.58 15.95 8.38
C LEU A 252 12.67 17.23 7.55
N GLY A 253 11.92 18.28 7.91
CA GLY A 253 11.94 19.58 7.21
C GLY A 253 10.93 19.71 6.07
N PHE A 254 9.98 18.78 5.94
CA PHE A 254 8.90 18.89 4.95
C PHE A 254 7.80 19.86 5.41
N LYS A 255 7.30 20.65 4.47
CA LYS A 255 6.18 21.57 4.65
C LYS A 255 4.84 20.87 4.47
N GLU A 256 3.78 21.49 4.97
CA GLU A 256 2.43 20.93 4.99
C GLU A 256 1.91 20.55 3.60
N GLU A 257 2.13 21.42 2.62
CA GLU A 257 1.76 21.19 1.23
C GLU A 257 2.46 19.97 0.60
N GLN A 258 3.57 19.50 1.16
CA GLN A 258 4.32 18.34 0.66
C GLN A 258 3.77 17.02 1.21
N TYR A 259 3.27 16.98 2.45
CA TYR A 259 2.83 15.72 3.09
C TYR A 259 1.32 15.56 3.24
N MET A 260 0.54 16.66 3.25
CA MET A 260 -0.91 16.58 3.39
C MET A 260 -1.63 15.82 2.27
N PRO A 261 -1.25 15.94 0.97
CA PRO A 261 -1.90 15.19 -0.10
C PRO A 261 -1.83 13.67 0.08
N GLY A 262 -0.74 13.17 0.68
CA GLY A 262 -0.56 11.76 0.97
C GLY A 262 -1.21 11.30 2.27
N LEU A 263 -1.70 12.20 3.15
CA LEU A 263 -2.20 11.87 4.50
C LEU A 263 -3.63 11.29 4.46
N GLN A 264 -3.74 10.00 4.19
CA GLN A 264 -5.01 9.30 3.97
C GLN A 264 -5.53 8.52 5.19
N VAL A 265 -4.70 8.35 6.24
CA VAL A 265 -5.16 7.78 7.53
C VAL A 265 -6.33 8.57 8.14
N ALA A 266 -6.46 9.86 7.79
CA ALA A 266 -7.59 10.71 8.19
C ALA A 266 -8.94 10.23 7.63
N ASN A 267 -8.92 9.61 6.45
CA ASN A 267 -10.10 9.25 5.68
C ASN A 267 -10.43 7.76 5.76
N PHE A 268 -9.40 6.91 5.92
CA PHE A 268 -9.55 5.46 5.80
C PHE A 268 -8.95 4.68 6.98
N GLY A 269 -8.27 5.35 7.91
CA GLY A 269 -7.51 4.66 8.96
C GLY A 269 -6.25 3.96 8.41
N ASN A 270 -5.60 3.22 9.30
CA ASN A 270 -4.36 2.51 9.03
C ASN A 270 -4.67 1.17 8.37
N THR A 271 -4.54 1.09 7.05
CA THR A 271 -4.68 -0.13 6.23
C THR A 271 -3.41 -0.97 6.17
N TYR A 272 -2.54 -0.86 7.19
CA TYR A 272 -1.31 -1.64 7.36
C TYR A 272 -0.45 -1.66 6.09
N SER A 273 -0.31 -2.81 5.41
CA SER A 273 0.51 -2.98 4.20
C SER A 273 0.03 -2.10 3.04
N GLY A 274 -1.25 -1.70 3.05
CA GLY A 274 -1.84 -0.75 2.12
C GLY A 274 -1.63 0.72 2.50
N ALA A 275 -1.16 1.07 3.70
CA ALA A 275 -1.22 2.46 4.19
C ALA A 275 -0.27 3.41 3.42
N SER A 276 1.02 3.06 3.30
CA SER A 276 1.96 3.83 2.48
C SER A 276 1.62 3.77 0.98
N PRO A 277 1.25 2.60 0.41
CA PRO A 277 0.68 2.48 -0.94
C PRO A 277 -0.49 3.43 -1.23
N ILE A 278 -1.50 3.51 -0.35
CA ILE A 278 -2.65 4.42 -0.50
C ILE A 278 -2.19 5.89 -0.48
N GLY A 279 -1.26 6.24 0.41
CA GLY A 279 -0.69 7.60 0.42
C GLY A 279 0.03 7.96 -0.88
N LEU A 280 0.78 7.01 -1.47
CA LEU A 280 1.40 7.21 -2.78
C LEU A 280 0.36 7.35 -3.90
N ALA A 281 -0.69 6.53 -3.90
CA ALA A 281 -1.78 6.63 -4.87
C ALA A 281 -2.50 8.00 -4.78
N ALA A 282 -2.77 8.50 -3.57
CA ALA A 282 -3.37 9.82 -3.38
C ALA A 282 -2.47 10.97 -3.90
N VAL A 283 -1.16 10.83 -3.77
CA VAL A 283 -0.22 11.78 -4.38
C VAL A 283 -0.25 11.68 -5.91
N LEU A 284 -0.26 10.47 -6.48
CA LEU A 284 -0.32 10.26 -7.93
C LEU A 284 -1.64 10.76 -8.55
N ASP A 285 -2.74 10.83 -7.78
CA ASP A 285 -4.00 11.44 -8.21
C ASP A 285 -3.89 12.96 -8.48
N VAL A 286 -2.88 13.64 -7.91
CA VAL A 286 -2.76 15.11 -7.99
C VAL A 286 -1.43 15.61 -8.55
N ALA A 287 -0.38 14.77 -8.55
CA ALA A 287 0.94 15.16 -9.02
C ALA A 287 0.95 15.58 -10.50
N LYS A 288 1.84 16.49 -10.84
CA LYS A 288 2.14 16.90 -12.22
C LYS A 288 3.32 16.07 -12.75
N PRO A 289 3.55 16.03 -14.06
CA PRO A 289 4.79 15.49 -14.62
C PRO A 289 6.03 16.16 -14.01
N GLU A 290 7.14 15.42 -13.94
CA GLU A 290 8.46 15.89 -13.51
C GLU A 290 8.52 16.35 -12.04
N GLU A 291 7.59 15.88 -11.21
CA GLU A 291 7.58 16.12 -9.77
C GLU A 291 8.15 14.91 -9.02
N ARG A 292 9.05 15.17 -8.07
CA ARG A 292 9.65 14.12 -7.22
C ARG A 292 8.75 13.76 -6.04
N ILE A 293 8.63 12.48 -5.78
CA ILE A 293 7.87 11.92 -4.65
C ILE A 293 8.81 11.06 -3.81
N LEU A 294 8.92 11.36 -2.52
CA LEU A 294 9.60 10.50 -1.55
C LEU A 294 8.57 9.70 -0.75
N VAL A 295 8.63 8.38 -0.86
CA VAL A 295 7.84 7.45 -0.03
C VAL A 295 8.76 6.77 0.96
N VAL A 296 8.39 6.74 2.24
CA VAL A 296 9.12 6.02 3.29
C VAL A 296 8.14 5.20 4.13
N SER A 297 8.11 3.90 3.87
CA SER A 297 7.27 2.97 4.60
C SER A 297 7.88 2.58 5.95
N TYR A 298 7.10 1.89 6.75
CA TYR A 298 7.54 1.30 8.00
C TYR A 298 6.76 0.02 8.24
N GLY A 299 7.44 -1.01 8.72
CA GLY A 299 6.82 -2.22 9.28
C GLY A 299 7.49 -2.52 10.61
N SER A 300 6.69 -2.82 11.62
CA SER A 300 7.18 -3.23 12.93
C SER A 300 7.96 -4.54 12.88
N GLY A 301 8.83 -4.76 13.87
CA GLY A 301 9.74 -5.91 13.94
C GLY A 301 11.24 -5.66 13.73
N ALA A 302 11.79 -4.63 13.08
CA ALA A 302 11.22 -3.50 12.36
C ALA A 302 12.11 -3.08 11.17
N GLY A 303 11.51 -2.41 10.18
CA GLY A 303 12.25 -1.87 9.04
C GLY A 303 11.48 -0.79 8.27
N SER A 304 12.20 -0.07 7.42
CA SER A 304 11.65 0.95 6.52
C SER A 304 12.22 0.80 5.12
N ASP A 305 11.36 0.94 4.11
CA ASP A 305 11.76 1.06 2.71
C ASP A 305 11.52 2.49 2.24
N ALA A 306 12.54 3.12 1.66
CA ALA A 306 12.46 4.48 1.10
C ALA A 306 12.66 4.45 -0.41
N TYR A 307 11.80 5.16 -1.14
CA TYR A 307 11.80 5.25 -2.61
C TYR A 307 11.67 6.70 -3.05
N VAL A 308 12.48 7.11 -4.01
CA VAL A 308 12.30 8.37 -4.74
C VAL A 308 11.79 8.04 -6.13
N PHE A 309 10.61 8.58 -6.44
CA PHE A 309 10.01 8.50 -7.76
C PHE A 309 10.05 9.87 -8.44
N ILE A 310 10.12 9.88 -9.78
CA ILE A 310 9.86 11.07 -10.59
C ILE A 310 8.72 10.79 -11.56
N THR A 311 7.67 11.60 -11.50
CA THR A 311 6.49 11.45 -12.38
C THR A 311 6.85 11.81 -13.83
N THR A 312 6.14 11.20 -14.78
CA THR A 312 6.39 11.42 -16.21
C THR A 312 5.19 12.06 -16.89
N GLN A 313 5.36 12.39 -18.17
CA GLN A 313 4.30 12.92 -19.04
C GLN A 313 3.13 11.92 -19.27
N GLN A 314 3.29 10.63 -18.95
CA GLN A 314 2.20 9.64 -19.08
C GLN A 314 1.16 9.74 -17.96
N LEU A 315 1.50 10.36 -16.82
CA LEU A 315 0.63 10.37 -15.65
C LEU A 315 -0.74 11.03 -15.91
N PRO A 316 -0.84 12.25 -16.51
CA PRO A 316 -2.13 12.90 -16.71
C PRO A 316 -3.07 12.14 -17.63
N GLU A 317 -2.55 11.50 -18.69
CA GLU A 317 -3.36 10.73 -19.63
C GLU A 317 -3.96 9.50 -18.94
N LYS A 318 -3.14 8.72 -18.22
CA LYS A 318 -3.58 7.49 -17.57
C LYS A 318 -4.54 7.73 -16.41
N ARG A 319 -4.40 8.86 -15.71
CA ARG A 319 -5.34 9.26 -14.65
C ARG A 319 -6.79 9.32 -15.13
N ASN A 320 -7.02 9.70 -16.39
CA ASN A 320 -8.39 9.79 -16.95
C ASN A 320 -9.07 8.42 -17.18
N ARG A 321 -8.32 7.31 -17.09
CA ARG A 321 -8.85 5.96 -17.30
C ARG A 321 -9.61 5.41 -16.10
N GLN A 322 -9.45 6.02 -14.94
CA GLN A 322 -10.02 5.56 -13.68
C GLN A 322 -10.72 6.71 -12.94
N LYS A 323 -11.98 6.52 -12.54
CA LYS A 323 -12.73 7.54 -11.78
C LYS A 323 -12.64 7.35 -10.26
N PHE A 324 -12.25 6.16 -9.81
CA PHE A 324 -12.14 5.77 -8.40
C PHE A 324 -10.84 6.28 -7.73
N THR A 325 -10.60 7.58 -7.79
CA THR A 325 -9.50 8.24 -7.04
C THR A 325 -9.71 8.12 -5.53
N LEU A 326 -8.66 8.35 -4.73
CA LEU A 326 -8.79 8.33 -3.27
C LEU A 326 -9.74 9.45 -2.80
N LYS A 327 -9.70 10.61 -3.48
CA LYS A 327 -10.65 11.70 -3.22
C LYS A 327 -12.09 11.25 -3.46
N TYR A 328 -12.37 10.61 -4.60
CA TYR A 328 -13.70 10.09 -4.90
C TYR A 328 -14.18 9.08 -3.84
N GLN A 329 -13.30 8.18 -3.39
CA GLN A 329 -13.65 7.19 -2.37
C GLN A 329 -13.87 7.79 -0.97
N ALA A 330 -13.21 8.91 -0.64
CA ALA A 330 -13.43 9.66 0.60
C ALA A 330 -14.73 10.50 0.55
N GLU A 331 -15.04 11.11 -0.59
CA GLU A 331 -16.21 11.97 -0.80
C GLU A 331 -17.43 11.21 -1.35
N ASN A 332 -17.39 9.87 -1.34
CA ASN A 332 -18.40 9.03 -1.97
C ASN A 332 -19.79 9.23 -1.30
N PRO A 333 -20.84 9.63 -2.05
CA PRO A 333 -22.17 9.87 -1.48
C PRO A 333 -22.86 8.60 -0.97
N TYR A 334 -22.34 7.41 -1.31
CA TYR A 334 -22.85 6.10 -0.87
C TYR A 334 -22.10 5.53 0.34
N VAL A 335 -21.31 6.36 1.05
CA VAL A 335 -20.69 5.95 2.32
C VAL A 335 -21.77 5.60 3.35
N GLU A 336 -21.59 4.46 4.01
CA GLU A 336 -22.49 3.98 5.06
C GLU A 336 -21.76 3.94 6.40
N HIS A 337 -22.24 4.72 7.37
CA HIS A 337 -21.67 4.75 8.72
C HIS A 337 -22.25 3.64 9.60
N VAL A 338 -21.37 2.90 10.26
CA VAL A 338 -21.73 1.86 11.23
C VAL A 338 -21.40 2.31 12.65
N ASP A 339 -22.20 1.83 13.62
CA ASP A 339 -21.89 2.00 15.03
C ASP A 339 -20.78 1.03 15.47
N TYR A 340 -20.27 1.22 16.69
CA TYR A 340 -19.17 0.39 17.21
C TYR A 340 -19.55 -1.08 17.35
N ALA A 341 -20.80 -1.38 17.73
CA ALA A 341 -21.27 -2.76 17.89
C ALA A 341 -21.30 -3.50 16.55
N THR A 342 -21.81 -2.84 15.51
CA THR A 342 -21.85 -3.36 14.14
C THR A 342 -20.43 -3.49 13.57
N TYR A 343 -19.58 -2.49 13.77
CA TYR A 343 -18.16 -2.54 13.41
C TYR A 343 -17.46 -3.79 13.98
N ARG A 344 -17.65 -4.08 15.28
CA ARG A 344 -17.02 -5.25 15.89
C ARG A 344 -17.53 -6.56 15.31
N LYS A 345 -18.82 -6.68 14.97
CA LYS A 345 -19.37 -7.85 14.28
C LYS A 345 -18.76 -8.02 12.88
N LEU A 346 -18.69 -6.93 12.11
CA LEU A 346 -18.12 -6.96 10.76
C LEU A 346 -16.63 -7.34 10.77
N LYS A 347 -15.86 -6.87 11.75
CA LYS A 347 -14.43 -7.21 11.90
C LYS A 347 -14.18 -8.68 12.23
N LEU A 348 -15.14 -9.38 12.87
CA LEU A 348 -15.05 -10.82 13.17
C LEU A 348 -15.46 -11.70 11.98
N GLY A 349 -16.27 -11.19 11.07
CA GLY A 349 -16.76 -11.93 9.90
C GLY A 349 -17.81 -13.01 10.24
N MET A 350 -18.18 -13.84 9.25
CA MET A 350 -19.13 -14.94 9.41
C MET A 350 -18.44 -16.18 10.00
N GLY A 351 -18.17 -16.20 11.31
CA GLY A 351 -17.51 -17.37 11.91
C GLY A 351 -17.55 -17.46 13.44
N GLU A 352 -17.80 -16.36 14.14
CA GLU A 352 -17.77 -16.33 15.60
C GLU A 352 -19.09 -15.74 16.15
N ASN A 353 -20.07 -16.62 16.39
CA ASN A 353 -21.24 -16.34 17.24
C ASN A 353 -21.18 -17.26 18.46
#